data_AF-K1JCY4-F1
#
_entry.id   AF-K1JCY4-F1
#
_cell.length_a   1.000
_cell.length_b   1.000
_cell.length_c   1.000
_cell.angle_alpha   90.00
_cell.angle_beta   90.00
_cell.angle_gamma   90.00
#
_symmetry.space_group_name_H-M   'P 1'
#
loop_
_entity.id
_entity.type
_entity.pdbx_description
1 polymer ?
#
loop_
_entity_poly.entity_id
_entity_poly.type
_entity_poly.pdbx_seq_one_letter_code
_entity_poly.pdbx_strand_id
1 'polypeptide(L)' 'MDEAMKNYLPAIDIMMCHLGISFEQACEQLGLSPLEQQTLSLLQEQDRPE' A
#
# COMPACT_ATOMS: atom_id res chain seq x y z
N MET A 1 2.17 11.60 -11.14
CA MET A 1 1.26 11.42 -9.98
C MET A 1 1.68 10.19 -9.15
N ASP A 2 2.60 9.38 -9.69
CA ASP A 2 3.01 8.07 -9.18
C ASP A 2 3.98 8.09 -7.98
N GLU A 3 4.77 9.15 -7.79
CA GLU A 3 5.70 9.23 -6.65
C GLU A 3 4.99 9.29 -5.31
N ALA A 4 3.85 9.98 -5.24
CA ALA A 4 3.03 10.00 -4.03
C ALA A 4 2.51 8.61 -3.67
N MET A 5 2.19 7.79 -4.67
CA MET A 5 1.71 6.42 -4.46
C MET A 5 2.79 5.50 -3.90
N LYS A 6 4.02 5.60 -4.42
CA LYS A 6 5.16 4.83 -3.90
C LYS A 6 5.48 5.14 -2.44
N ASN A 7 5.19 6.36 -1.97
CA ASN A 7 5.38 6.74 -0.57
C ASN A 7 4.39 6.06 0.39
N TYR A 8 3.27 5.54 -0.10
CA TYR A 8 2.32 4.79 0.74
C TYR A 8 2.76 3.34 0.98
N LEU A 9 3.54 2.73 0.09
CA LEU A 9 3.97 1.33 0.25
C LEU A 9 4.74 1.09 1.57
N PRO A 10 5.75 1.91 1.96
CA PRO A 10 6.40 1.77 3.25
C PRO A 10 5.45 1.98 4.43
N ALA A 11 4.52 2.93 4.31
CA ALA A 11 3.54 3.20 5.37
C ALA A 11 2.60 1.99 5.56
N ILE A 12 2.15 1.40 4.47
CA ILE A 12 1.32 0.18 4.47
C ILE A 12 2.09 -0.99 5.06
N ASP A 13 3.35 -1.20 4.66
CA ASP A 13 4.19 -2.28 5.19
C ASP A 13 4.41 -2.17 6.71
N ILE A 14 4.68 -0.96 7.20
CA ILE A 14 4.76 -0.68 8.64
C ILE A 14 3.44 -1.01 9.33
N MET A 15 2.29 -0.61 8.77
CA MET A 15 0.98 -0.88 9.35
C MET A 15 0.67 -2.37 9.37
N MET A 16 0.96 -3.10 8.29
CA MET A 16 0.79 -4.55 8.25
C MET A 16 1.67 -5.25 9.30
N CYS A 17 2.93 -4.83 9.46
CA CYS A 17 3.86 -5.44 10.41
C CYS A 17 3.53 -5.09 11.88
N HIS A 18 3.15 -3.84 12.17
CA HIS A 18 2.91 -3.37 13.54
C HIS A 18 1.50 -3.66 14.05
N LEU A 19 0.49 -3.54 13.18
CA LEU A 19 -0.91 -3.74 13.55
C LEU A 19 -1.40 -5.16 13.21
N GLY A 20 -0.64 -5.93 12.43
CA GLY A 20 -1.04 -7.26 11.99
C GLY A 20 -2.24 -7.24 11.04
N ILE A 21 -2.46 -6.12 10.35
CA ILE A 21 -3.60 -5.93 9.44
C ILE A 21 -3.20 -6.27 8.01
N SER A 22 -4.19 -6.60 7.17
CA SER A 22 -3.98 -6.85 5.74
C SER A 22 -3.71 -5.56 4.97
N PHE A 23 -3.16 -5.68 3.77
CA PHE A 23 -2.93 -4.57 2.84
C PHE A 23 -4.20 -3.73 2.57
N GLU A 24 -5.34 -4.38 2.31
CA GLU A 24 -6.63 -3.69 2.13
C GLU A 24 -7.02 -2.88 3.37
N GLN A 25 -6.85 -3.44 4.57
CA GLN A 25 -7.18 -2.75 5.82
C GLN A 25 -6.27 -1.54 6.05
N ALA A 26 -4.98 -1.66 5.73
CA ALA A 26 -4.05 -0.52 5.78
C ALA A 26 -4.46 0.56 4.77
N CYS A 27 -4.88 0.16 3.57
CA CYS A 27 -5.37 1.08 2.57
C CYS A 27 -6.65 1.81 3.01
N GLU A 28 -7.60 1.09 3.61
CA GLU A 28 -8.82 1.67 4.18
C GLU A 28 -8.50 2.66 5.30
N GLN A 29 -7.55 2.34 6.18
CA GLN A 29 -7.10 3.22 7.26
C GLN A 29 -6.43 4.51 6.74
N LEU A 30 -5.72 4.41 5.60
CA LEU A 30 -5.12 5.55 4.93
C LEU A 30 -6.13 6.38 4.13
N GLY A 31 -7.39 5.95 4.05
CA GLY A 31 -8.44 6.62 3.29
C GLY A 31 -8.26 6.50 1.77
N LEU A 32 -7.57 5.46 1.31
CA LEU A 32 -7.29 5.25 -0.10
C LEU A 32 -8.51 4.72 -0.85
N SER A 33 -8.80 5.33 -1.99
CA SER A 33 -9.90 4.95 -2.87
C SER A 33 -9.63 3.57 -3.50
N PRO A 34 -10.66 2.78 -3.88
CA PRO A 34 -10.46 1.47 -4.50
C PRO A 34 -9.53 1.48 -5.73
N LEU A 35 -9.55 2.55 -6.51
CA LEU A 35 -8.64 2.76 -7.64
C LEU A 35 -7.18 2.93 -7.20
N GLU A 36 -6.96 3.63 -6.09
CA GLU A 36 -5.63 3.83 -5.53
C GLU A 36 -5.09 2.53 -4.93
N GLN A 37 -5.96 1.75 -4.28
CA GLN A 37 -5.60 0.42 -3.76
C GLN A 37 -5.15 -0.52 -4.89
N GLN A 38 -5.87 -0.55 -6.00
CA GLN A 38 -5.46 -1.33 -7.18
C GLN A 38 -4.10 -0.87 -7.71
N THR A 39 -3.90 0.44 -7.82
CA THR A 39 -2.62 0.98 -8.30
C THR A 39 -1.46 0.62 -7.36
N LEU A 40 -1.68 0.68 -6.05
CA LEU A 40 -0.68 0.30 -5.06
C LEU A 40 -0.39 -1.20 -5.05
N SER A 41 -1.41 -2.05 -5.24
CA SER A 41 -1.20 -3.50 -5.38
C SER A 41 -0.27 -3.80 -6.56
N LEU A 42 -0.55 -3.20 -7.72
CA LEU A 42 0.28 -3.36 -8.91
C LEU A 42 1.70 -2.84 -8.71
N LEU A 43 1.87 -1.72 -8.00
CA LEU A 43 3.18 -1.17 -7.66
C LEU A 43 3.94 -2.06 -6.68
N GLN A 44 3.26 -2.65 -5.69
CA GLN A 44 3.86 -3.58 -4.72
C GLN A 44 4.37 -4.85 -5.41
N GLU A 45 3.67 -5.33 -6.43
CA GLU A 45 4.11 -6.48 -7.25
C GLU A 45 5.35 -6.15 -8.09
N GLN A 46 5.55 -4.89 -8.51
CA GLN A 46 6.73 -4.46 -9.25
C GLN A 46 7.95 -4.17 -8.37
N ASP A 47 7.74 -3.76 -7.12
CA ASP A 47 8.82 -3.37 -6.20
C ASP A 47 9.38 -4.53 -5.38
N ARG A 48 8.70 -5.70 -5.35
CA ARG A 48 9.19 -6.89 -4.64
C ARG A 48 10.47 -7.40 -5.32
N PRO A 49 11.66 -7.24 -4.73
CA PRO A 49 12.88 -7.83 -5.28
C PRO A 49 12.79 -9.34 -5.05
N GLU A 50 13.12 -10.13 -6.09
CA GLU A 50 13.30 -11.58 -5.98
C GLU A 50 14.36 -11.96 -4.94
#